data_AF-A0A1V5VT46-F1
#
_entry.id   AF-A0A1V5VT46-F1
#
_cell.length_a   1.000
_cell.length_b   1.000
_cell.length_c   1.000
_cell.angle_alpha   90.00
_cell.angle_beta   90.00
_cell.angle_gamma   90.00
#
_symmetry.space_group_name_H-M   'P 1'
#
loop_
_entity.id
_entity.type
_entity.pdbx_description
1 polymer ?
#
loop_
_entity_poly.entity_id
_entity_poly.type
_entity_poly.pdbx_seq_one_letter_code
_entity_poly.pdbx_strand_id
1 'polypeptide(L)'
;MELTEGIYPLEGNSKIVINGVKIHILERKKDQEKKPKKYLGCISGSGFQYISSLFPAGDNGKFNFDYRQELFELELLEGEGKAVLKKIQAFNVE
;
A
#
# COMPACT_ATOMS: atom_id res chain seq x y z
N MET A 1 8.18 7.94 -8.25
CA MET A 1 7.96 7.47 -6.87
C MET A 1 8.67 6.14 -6.72
N GLU A 2 9.40 5.95 -5.64
CA GLU A 2 10.08 4.71 -5.31
C GLU A 2 9.59 4.27 -3.94
N LEU A 3 9.15 3.01 -3.83
CA LEU A 3 8.76 2.40 -2.58
C LEU A 3 9.98 1.70 -2.01
N THR A 4 10.37 2.10 -0.81
CA THR A 4 11.48 1.50 -0.07
C THR A 4 10.93 0.78 1.14
N GLU A 5 11.51 -0.34 1.51
CA GLU A 5 11.17 -0.99 2.78
C GLU A 5 11.55 -0.09 3.97
N GLY A 6 10.72 -0.09 5.00
CA GLY A 6 10.90 0.79 6.15
C GLY A 6 9.62 0.98 6.94
N ILE A 7 9.73 1.79 7.99
CA ILE A 7 8.61 2.15 8.85
C ILE A 7 8.22 3.58 8.53
N TYR A 8 6.95 3.77 8.19
CA TYR A 8 6.38 5.04 7.77
C TYR A 8 5.33 5.50 8.78
N PRO A 9 5.19 6.81 8.98
CA PRO A 9 4.11 7.35 9.79
C PRO A 9 2.77 7.10 9.07
N LEU A 10 1.81 6.56 9.82
CA LEU A 10 0.43 6.38 9.39
C LEU A 10 -0.39 7.56 9.92
N GLU A 11 -0.81 8.45 9.02
CA GLU A 11 -1.70 9.55 9.36
C GLU A 11 -3.17 9.10 9.29
N GLY A 12 -3.75 8.83 10.46
CA GLY A 12 -5.10 8.24 10.58
C GLY A 12 -5.08 6.74 10.31
N ASN A 13 -6.12 6.20 9.67
CA ASN A 13 -6.26 4.74 9.44
C ASN A 13 -6.01 4.34 7.97
N SER A 14 -5.68 5.31 7.11
CA SER A 14 -5.67 5.08 5.65
C SER A 14 -4.70 5.95 4.87
N LYS A 15 -3.80 6.70 5.52
CA LYS A 15 -2.80 7.54 4.83
C LYS A 15 -1.41 7.25 5.35
N ILE A 16 -0.46 7.02 4.45
CA ILE A 16 0.92 6.67 4.75
C ILE A 16 1.82 7.67 4.03
N VAL A 17 2.81 8.23 4.73
CA VAL A 17 3.76 9.15 4.10
C VAL A 17 5.05 8.39 3.78
N ILE A 18 5.28 8.10 2.50
CA ILE A 18 6.47 7.38 2.01
C ILE A 18 7.32 8.35 1.21
N ASN A 19 8.56 8.61 1.66
CA ASN A 19 9.51 9.50 0.97
C ASN A 19 8.91 10.88 0.63
N GLY A 20 8.10 11.44 1.53
CA GLY A 20 7.40 12.72 1.33
C GLY A 20 6.15 12.65 0.44
N VAL A 21 5.80 11.48 -0.08
CA VAL A 21 4.57 11.25 -0.86
C VAL A 21 3.48 10.66 0.03
N LYS A 22 2.30 11.28 0.01
CA LYS A 22 1.11 10.78 0.71
C LYS A 22 0.45 9.68 -0.12
N ILE A 23 0.56 8.46 0.36
CA ILE A 23 -0.16 7.30 -0.15
C ILE A 23 -1.45 7.14 0.64
N HIS A 24 -2.54 6.92 -0.07
CA HIS A 24 -3.86 6.69 0.48
C HIS A 24 -4.28 5.25 0.20
N ILE A 25 -4.75 4.57 1.25
CA ILE A 25 -5.45 3.30 1.17
C ILE A 25 -6.92 3.63 0.94
N LEU A 26 -7.38 3.32 -0.27
CA LEU A 26 -8.72 3.64 -0.71
C LEU A 26 -9.52 2.36 -0.89
N GLU A 27 -10.83 2.47 -0.71
CA GLU A 27 -11.77 1.37 -0.89
C GLU A 27 -12.61 1.60 -2.15
N ARG A 28 -12.86 0.51 -2.88
CA ARG A 28 -13.70 0.53 -4.07
C ARG A 28 -15.17 0.65 -3.65
N LYS A 29 -15.90 1.54 -4.33
CA LYS A 29 -17.35 1.75 -4.10
C LYS A 29 -18.23 0.55 -4.46
N LYS A 30 -17.71 -0.39 -5.27
CA LYS A 30 -18.40 -1.63 -5.64
C LYS A 30 -17.50 -2.81 -5.33
N ASP A 31 -18.04 -3.76 -4.59
CA ASP A 31 -17.53 -5.11 -4.47
C ASP A 31 -17.41 -5.71 -5.88
N GLN A 32 -16.18 -6.03 -6.30
CA GLN A 32 -15.97 -6.88 -7.45
C GLN A 32 -15.56 -8.25 -6.91
N GLU A 33 -16.36 -9.29 -7.16
CA GLU A 33 -16.15 -10.66 -6.65
C GLU A 33 -14.71 -11.20 -6.83
N LYS A 34 -13.96 -10.67 -7.81
CA LYS A 34 -12.61 -11.13 -8.15
C LYS A 34 -11.48 -10.16 -7.77
N LYS A 35 -11.75 -9.04 -7.09
CA LYS A 35 -10.72 -8.04 -6.79
C LYS A 35 -10.77 -7.57 -5.33
N PRO A 36 -9.62 -7.27 -4.72
CA PRO A 36 -9.60 -6.73 -3.37
C PRO A 36 -10.36 -5.40 -3.29
N LYS A 37 -11.04 -5.19 -2.17
CA LYS A 37 -11.77 -3.93 -1.89
C LYS A 37 -10.82 -2.74 -1.78
N LYS A 38 -9.64 -2.97 -1.22
CA LYS A 38 -8.65 -1.93 -0.92
C LYS A 38 -7.61 -1.79 -2.05
N TYR A 39 -7.15 -0.58 -2.29
CA TYR A 39 -6.08 -0.26 -3.23
C TYR A 39 -5.26 0.93 -2.75
N LEU A 40 -4.00 1.00 -3.18
CA LEU A 40 -3.14 2.15 -2.98
C LEU A 40 -3.31 3.14 -4.13
N GLY A 41 -3.43 4.41 -3.77
CA GLY A 41 -3.21 5.50 -4.70
C GLY A 41 -2.57 6.68 -3.99
N CYS A 42 -1.84 7.51 -4.72
CA CYS A 42 -1.33 8.76 -4.22
C CYS A 42 -2.10 9.93 -4.85
N ILE A 43 -2.17 11.03 -4.13
CA ILE A 43 -2.71 12.29 -4.65
C ILE A 43 -1.52 13.23 -4.76
N SER A 44 -1.14 13.57 -5.99
CA SER A 44 -0.10 14.55 -6.28
C SER A 44 -0.73 15.79 -6.93
N GLY A 45 0.04 16.86 -7.11
CA GLY A 45 -0.42 18.10 -7.77
C GLY A 45 -1.00 17.88 -9.17
N SER A 46 -0.67 16.76 -9.82
CA SER A 46 -1.22 16.34 -11.12
C SER A 46 -2.50 15.49 -11.04
N GLY A 47 -3.04 15.25 -9.84
CA GLY A 47 -4.27 14.49 -9.61
C GLY A 47 -4.06 13.16 -8.87
N PHE A 48 -5.10 12.33 -8.91
CA PHE A 48 -5.08 10.99 -8.31
C PHE A 48 -4.31 10.00 -9.21
N GLN A 49 -3.34 9.31 -8.63
CA GLN A 49 -2.56 8.28 -9.29
C GLN A 49 -2.74 6.94 -8.58
N TYR A 50 -3.30 5.97 -9.29
CA TYR A 50 -3.38 4.59 -8.84
C TYR A 50 -1.97 3.97 -8.77
N ILE A 51 -1.66 3.29 -7.67
CA ILE A 51 -0.37 2.63 -7.46
C ILE A 51 -0.53 1.12 -7.67
N SER A 52 -1.31 0.46 -6.82
CA SER A 52 -1.52 -0.99 -6.90
C SER A 52 -2.73 -1.43 -6.07
N SER A 53 -3.21 -2.64 -6.28
CA SER A 53 -4.31 -3.24 -5.52
C SER A 53 -3.76 -3.89 -4.25
N LEU A 54 -4.44 -3.70 -3.12
CA LEU A 54 -4.01 -4.24 -1.82
C LEU A 54 -4.71 -5.57 -1.55
N PHE A 55 -3.97 -6.65 -1.62
CA PHE A 55 -4.47 -7.99 -1.32
C PHE A 55 -4.29 -8.26 0.18
N PRO A 56 -5.34 -8.64 0.92
CA PRO A 56 -5.20 -8.95 2.34
C PRO A 56 -4.24 -10.12 2.55
N ALA A 57 -3.29 -9.98 3.47
CA ALA A 57 -2.17 -10.90 3.69
C ALA A 57 -2.18 -11.48 5.11
N GLY A 58 -3.27 -12.17 5.47
CA GLY A 58 -3.46 -12.74 6.79
C GLY A 58 -4.27 -11.82 7.73
N ASP A 59 -3.69 -11.48 8.89
CA ASP A 59 -4.34 -10.72 9.96
C ASP A 59 -4.77 -9.30 9.57
N ASN A 60 -5.74 -8.77 10.32
CA ASN A 60 -6.25 -7.40 10.17
C ASN A 60 -5.10 -6.38 10.18
N GLY A 61 -4.94 -5.67 9.06
CA GLY A 61 -3.91 -4.65 8.89
C GLY A 61 -2.76 -5.05 7.97
N LYS A 62 -2.66 -6.32 7.53
CA LYS A 62 -1.63 -6.76 6.56
C LYS A 62 -2.14 -6.84 5.14
N PHE A 63 -1.36 -6.29 4.21
CA PHE A 63 -1.68 -6.27 2.79
C PHE A 63 -0.45 -6.52 1.93
N ASN A 64 -0.58 -7.36 0.91
CA ASN A 64 0.42 -7.56 -0.13
C ASN A 64 0.01 -6.80 -1.38
N PHE A 65 1.00 -6.26 -2.08
CA PHE A 65 0.79 -5.63 -3.38
C PHE A 65 2.06 -5.69 -4.21
N ASP A 66 1.89 -5.77 -5.51
CA ASP A 66 3.00 -5.64 -6.44
C ASP A 66 3.22 -4.16 -6.80
N TYR A 67 4.48 -3.76 -6.90
CA TYR A 67 4.88 -2.47 -7.42
C TYR A 67 6.14 -2.64 -8.26
N ARG A 68 6.10 -2.22 -9.53
CA ARG A 68 7.26 -2.27 -10.44
C ARG A 68 7.96 -3.64 -10.53
N GLN A 69 7.19 -4.74 -10.58
CA GLN A 69 7.71 -6.12 -10.61
C GLN A 69 8.38 -6.57 -9.30
N GLU A 70 8.09 -5.88 -8.20
CA GLU A 70 8.52 -6.25 -6.86
C GLU A 70 7.28 -6.43 -5.97
N LEU A 71 7.29 -7.46 -5.14
CA LEU A 71 6.23 -7.74 -4.19
C LEU A 71 6.56 -7.08 -2.86
N PHE A 72 5.65 -6.27 -2.38
CA PHE A 72 5.72 -5.60 -1.08
C PHE A 72 4.60 -6.07 -0.17
N GLU A 73 4.88 -6.09 1.12
CA GLU A 73 3.95 -6.28 2.22
C GLU A 73 3.85 -4.99 3.02
N LEU A 74 2.62 -4.60 3.32
CA LEU A 74 2.26 -3.43 4.09
C LEU A 74 1.49 -3.87 5.32
N GLU A 75 2.06 -3.61 6.48
CA GLU A 75 1.44 -3.85 7.78
C GLU A 75 1.05 -2.51 8.41
N LEU A 76 -0.25 -2.30 8.62
CA LEU A 76 -0.80 -1.12 9.26
C LEU A 76 -0.91 -1.38 10.76
N LEU A 77 -0.06 -0.70 11.53
CA LEU A 77 -0.09 -0.69 12.98
C LEU A 77 -0.94 0.51 13.41
N GLU A 78 -2.26 0.41 13.26
CA GLU A 78 -3.21 1.48 13.63
C GLU A 78 -3.05 1.90 15.10
N GLY A 79 -2.77 0.95 16.00
CA GLY A 79 -2.54 1.24 17.42
C GLY A 79 -1.25 2.02 17.72
N GLU A 80 -0.28 2.01 16.80
CA GLU A 80 0.98 2.77 16.93
C GLU A 80 1.04 3.99 16.00
N GLY A 81 0.06 4.19 15.11
CA GLY A 81 0.13 5.21 14.08
C GLY A 81 1.30 5.02 13.11
N LYS A 82 1.65 3.76 12.82
CA LYS A 82 2.78 3.39 11.94
C LYS A 82 2.32 2.41 10.86
N ALA A 83 3.01 2.44 9.74
CA ALA A 83 2.88 1.48 8.67
C ALA A 83 4.25 0.89 8.35
N VAL A 84 4.37 -0.43 8.40
CA VAL A 84 5.61 -1.11 8.06
C VAL A 84 5.49 -1.59 6.63
N LEU A 85 6.42 -1.16 5.78
CA LEU A 85 6.55 -1.66 4.42
C LEU A 85 7.75 -2.59 4.35
N LYS A 86 7.52 -3.83 3.93
CA LYS A 86 8.56 -4.84 3.72
C LYS A 86 8.56 -5.27 2.27
N LYS A 87 9.74 -5.39 1.67
CA LYS A 87 9.87 -6.00 0.35
C LYS A 87 9.96 -7.51 0.54
N ILE A 88 8.98 -8.26 0.02
CA ILE A 88 8.95 -9.73 0.14
C ILE A 88 9.83 -10.36 -0.94
N GLN A 89 9.67 -9.93 -2.20
CA GLN A 89 10.30 -10.62 -3.33
C GLN A 89 10.52 -9.64 -4.49
N ALA A 90 11.69 -9.69 -5.13
CA ALA A 90 11.87 -9.13 -6.46
C ALA A 90 11.63 -10.26 -7.47
N PHE A 91 10.76 -10.05 -8.46
CA PHE A 91 10.69 -10.98 -9.58
C PHE A 91 11.93 -10.73 -10.45
N ASN A 92 12.99 -11.52 -10.24
CA ASN A 92 14.02 -11.68 -11.26
C ASN A 92 13.39 -12.48 -12.41
N VAL A 93 12.94 -11.77 -13.45
CA VAL A 93 12.69 -12.43 -14.73
C VAL A 93 14.06 -12.59 -15.37
N GLU A 94 14.59 -13.82 -15.32
CA GLU A 94 15.74 -14.26 -16.14
C GLU A 94 15.42 -14.23 -17.63
#